data_AF-A0A7S0QWS2-F1
#
_entry.id   AF-A0A7S0QWS2-F1
#
_cell.length_a   1.000
_cell.length_b   1.000
_cell.length_c   1.000
_cell.angle_alpha   90.00
_cell.angle_beta   90.00
_cell.angle_gamma   90.00
#
_symmetry.space_group_name_H-M   'P 1'
#
loop_
_entity.id
_entity.type
_entity.pdbx_description
1 polymer ?
#
loop_
_entity_poly.entity_id
_entity_poly.type
_entity_poly.pdbx_seq_one_letter_code
_entity_poly.pdbx_strand_id
1 'polypeptide(L)'
;VALTALGRLVPFVQQVMAEHDAERIFLATNSGDAGALGFLEEQLGVVRLPGPGPEDWRRAGRHAAVEQIVLARSRALIVPPGVGNPPNVHDTSNLALFVLEQRDIRHRRRPP
;
A
#
# COMPACT_ATOMS: atom_id res chain seq x y z
N VAL A 1 17.35 -7.82 -8.73
CA VAL A 1 17.14 -6.80 -7.66
C VAL A 1 15.69 -6.80 -7.18
N ALA A 2 14.69 -6.71 -8.06
CA ALA A 2 13.27 -6.71 -7.68
C ALA A 2 12.83 -7.96 -6.86
N LEU A 3 13.12 -9.18 -7.34
CA LEU A 3 12.78 -10.43 -6.64
C LEU A 3 13.45 -10.58 -5.26
N THR A 4 14.70 -10.15 -5.12
CA THR A 4 15.43 -10.21 -3.84
C THR A 4 14.86 -9.23 -2.81
N ALA A 5 14.38 -8.05 -3.25
CA ALA A 5 13.68 -7.09 -2.40
C ALA A 5 12.31 -7.63 -1.97
N LEU A 6 11.56 -8.26 -2.88
CA LEU A 6 10.29 -8.95 -2.58
C LEU A 6 10.49 -10.10 -1.59
N GLY A 7 11.57 -10.88 -1.74
CA GLY A 7 11.90 -12.00 -0.84
C GLY A 7 12.17 -11.57 0.62
N ARG A 8 12.56 -10.32 0.87
CA ARG A 8 12.68 -9.76 2.24
C ARG A 8 11.39 -9.10 2.72
N LEU A 9 10.59 -8.56 1.79
CA LEU A 9 9.34 -7.90 2.11
C LEU A 9 8.27 -8.88 2.58
N VAL A 10 8.13 -10.04 1.92
CA VAL A 10 7.08 -11.02 2.24
C VAL A 10 7.14 -11.51 3.71
N PRO A 11 8.29 -11.99 4.24
CA PRO A 11 8.37 -12.42 5.63
C PRO A 11 8.04 -11.30 6.64
N PHE A 12 8.49 -10.08 6.35
CA PHE A 12 8.17 -8.91 7.18
C PHE A 12 6.67 -8.62 7.18
N VAL A 13 6.01 -8.65 6.02
CA VAL A 13 4.56 -8.45 5.94
C VAL A 13 3.81 -9.57 6.67
N GLN A 14 4.23 -10.83 6.52
CA GLN A 14 3.63 -11.97 7.24
C GLN A 14 3.78 -11.82 8.76
N GLN A 15 4.92 -11.33 9.25
CA GLN A 15 5.11 -11.04 10.67
C GLN A 15 4.10 -9.98 11.15
N VAL A 16 3.97 -8.85 10.42
CA VAL A 16 3.01 -7.79 10.77
C VAL A 16 1.57 -8.31 10.68
N MET A 17 1.25 -9.16 9.71
CA MET A 17 -0.07 -9.82 9.62
C MET A 17 -0.35 -10.66 10.87
N ALA A 18 0.61 -11.46 11.32
CA ALA A 18 0.47 -12.26 12.53
C ALA A 18 0.30 -11.40 13.80
N GLU A 19 1.09 -10.33 13.94
CA GLU A 19 0.98 -9.37 15.07
C GLU A 19 -0.40 -8.69 15.15
N HIS A 20 -1.07 -8.56 14.01
CA HIS A 20 -2.36 -7.88 13.89
C HIS A 20 -3.56 -8.80 13.64
N ASP A 21 -3.34 -10.12 13.67
CA ASP A 21 -4.35 -11.15 13.37
C ASP A 21 -5.07 -10.86 12.03
N ALA A 22 -4.28 -10.62 10.98
CA ALA A 22 -4.78 -10.26 9.66
C ALA A 22 -4.66 -11.44 8.68
N GLU A 23 -5.78 -11.79 8.05
CA GLU A 23 -5.82 -12.85 7.02
C GLU A 23 -5.45 -12.35 5.61
N ARG A 24 -5.57 -11.03 5.38
CA ARG A 24 -5.42 -10.41 4.06
C ARG A 24 -4.75 -9.05 4.19
N ILE A 25 -4.08 -8.63 3.12
CA ILE A 25 -3.54 -7.28 3.00
C ILE A 25 -4.25 -6.51 1.89
N PHE A 26 -4.40 -5.20 2.09
CA PHE A 26 -4.74 -4.29 1.01
C PHE A 26 -3.45 -3.72 0.41
N LEU A 27 -3.24 -3.90 -0.90
CA LEU A 27 -2.06 -3.40 -1.60
C LEU A 27 -2.45 -2.24 -2.52
N ALA A 28 -1.93 -1.05 -2.23
CA ALA A 28 -1.95 0.10 -3.14
C ALA A 28 -0.59 0.21 -3.83
N THR A 29 -0.59 0.23 -5.17
CA THR A 29 0.64 0.27 -5.97
C THR A 29 0.36 0.82 -7.36
N ASN A 30 1.29 1.61 -7.87
CA ASN A 30 1.30 2.07 -9.27
C ASN A 30 2.13 1.14 -10.18
N SER A 31 2.65 0.03 -9.66
CA SER A 31 3.42 -0.94 -10.44
C SER A 31 2.54 -1.67 -11.44
N GLY A 32 2.99 -1.70 -12.69
CA GLY A 32 2.43 -2.55 -13.76
C GLY A 32 3.06 -3.94 -13.84
N ASP A 33 3.96 -4.30 -12.91
CA ASP A 33 4.67 -5.59 -12.93
C ASP A 33 3.74 -6.72 -12.47
N ALA A 34 3.08 -7.37 -13.44
CA ALA A 34 2.16 -8.48 -13.19
C ALA A 34 2.83 -9.67 -12.48
N GLY A 35 4.13 -9.91 -12.72
CA GLY A 35 4.84 -11.02 -12.09
C GLY A 35 5.08 -10.78 -10.60
N ALA A 36 5.52 -9.57 -10.25
CA ALA A 36 5.67 -9.17 -8.85
C ALA A 36 4.32 -9.15 -8.11
N LEU A 37 3.25 -8.69 -8.77
CA LEU A 37 1.90 -8.66 -8.20
C LEU A 37 1.35 -10.07 -7.96
N GLY A 38 1.47 -10.96 -8.95
CA GLY A 38 1.04 -12.35 -8.83
C GLY A 38 1.77 -13.08 -7.70
N PHE A 39 3.08 -12.86 -7.57
CA PHE A 39 3.86 -13.40 -6.45
C PHE A 39 3.35 -12.92 -5.09
N LEU A 40 3.04 -11.63 -4.93
CA LEU A 40 2.48 -11.12 -3.67
C LEU A 40 1.08 -11.67 -3.39
N GLU A 41 0.25 -11.80 -4.42
CA GLU A 41 -1.11 -12.36 -4.33
C GLU A 41 -1.09 -13.80 -3.81
N GLU A 42 -0.19 -14.63 -4.35
CA GLU A 42 -0.01 -16.02 -3.91
C GLU A 42 0.47 -16.14 -2.45
N GLN A 43 1.31 -15.21 -1.98
CA GLN A 43 1.98 -15.32 -0.68
C GLN A 43 1.22 -14.65 0.48
N LEU A 44 0.42 -13.62 0.21
CA LEU A 44 -0.09 -12.71 1.26
C LEU A 44 -1.61 -12.51 1.26
N GLY A 45 -2.37 -13.16 0.36
CA GLY A 45 -3.81 -12.97 0.28
C GLY A 45 -4.18 -11.51 -0.02
N VAL A 46 -3.64 -10.98 -1.13
CA VAL A 46 -3.73 -9.57 -1.49
C VAL A 46 -5.13 -9.20 -2.01
N VAL A 47 -5.64 -8.07 -1.51
CA VAL A 47 -6.83 -7.39 -2.02
C VAL A 47 -6.39 -6.06 -2.66
N ARG A 48 -6.85 -5.80 -3.89
CA ARG A 48 -6.57 -4.54 -4.62
C ARG A 48 -7.87 -3.95 -5.14
N LEU A 49 -7.87 -2.64 -5.34
CA LEU A 49 -8.90 -2.03 -6.16
C LEU A 49 -8.60 -2.32 -7.64
N PRO A 50 -9.63 -2.59 -8.47
CA PRO A 50 -9.43 -2.69 -9.91
C PRO A 50 -8.98 -1.34 -10.43
N GLY A 51 -7.79 -1.31 -11.05
CA GLY A 51 -7.21 -0.09 -11.59
C GLY A 51 -8.13 0.58 -12.61
N PRO A 52 -8.09 1.92 -12.72
CA PRO A 52 -8.80 2.62 -13.78
C PRO A 52 -8.28 2.13 -15.14
N GLY A 53 -9.18 2.01 -16.13
CA GLY A 53 -8.75 1.82 -17.50
C GLY A 53 -7.83 2.96 -17.97
N PRO A 54 -6.92 2.71 -18.93
CA PRO A 54 -5.87 3.66 -19.32
C PRO A 54 -6.36 5.03 -19.80
N GLU A 55 -7.63 5.15 -20.19
CA GLU A 55 -8.20 6.40 -20.72
C GLU A 55 -8.95 7.26 -19.69
N ASP A 56 -9.12 6.80 -18.44
CA ASP A 56 -9.93 7.53 -17.45
C ASP A 56 -9.09 8.12 -16.31
N TRP A 57 -8.34 9.18 -16.64
CA TRP A 57 -7.53 9.96 -15.70
C TRP A 57 -8.37 10.55 -14.53
N ARG A 58 -9.65 10.87 -14.76
CA ARG A 58 -10.57 11.30 -13.68
C ARG A 58 -10.89 10.14 -12.72
N ARG A 59 -11.02 8.91 -13.23
CA ARG A 59 -11.09 7.71 -12.38
C ARG A 59 -9.75 7.44 -11.69
N ALA A 60 -8.61 7.76 -12.28
CA ALA A 60 -7.32 7.58 -11.61
C ALA A 60 -7.19 8.42 -10.34
N GLY A 61 -7.58 9.70 -10.37
CA GLY A 61 -7.61 10.54 -9.16
C GLY A 61 -8.58 10.01 -8.10
N ARG A 62 -9.77 9.57 -8.50
CA ARG A 62 -10.74 8.95 -7.58
C ARG A 62 -10.25 7.62 -7.01
N HIS A 63 -9.61 6.79 -7.83
CA HIS A 63 -9.04 5.52 -7.43
C HIS A 63 -8.00 5.73 -6.32
N ALA A 64 -7.04 6.64 -6.55
CA ALA A 64 -6.03 6.99 -5.56
C ALA A 64 -6.66 7.51 -4.26
N ALA A 65 -7.72 8.33 -4.34
CA ALA A 65 -8.44 8.81 -3.15
C ALA A 65 -9.10 7.67 -2.36
N VAL A 66 -9.69 6.67 -3.04
CA VAL A 66 -10.27 5.49 -2.38
C VAL A 66 -9.17 4.64 -1.74
N GLU A 67 -8.03 4.41 -2.41
CA GLU A 67 -6.88 3.71 -1.83
C GLU A 67 -6.40 4.40 -0.55
N GLN A 68 -6.25 5.72 -0.57
CA GLN A 68 -5.87 6.51 0.59
C GLN A 68 -6.85 6.33 1.76
N ILE A 69 -8.16 6.34 1.49
CA ILE A 69 -9.22 6.12 2.48
C ILE A 69 -9.13 4.73 3.12
N VAL A 70 -8.88 3.70 2.32
CA VAL A 70 -8.75 2.30 2.79
C VAL A 70 -7.48 2.16 3.64
N LEU A 71 -6.34 2.65 3.14
CA LEU A 71 -5.06 2.63 3.85
C LEU A 71 -5.11 3.43 5.17
N ALA A 72 -5.75 4.59 5.18
CA ALA A 72 -5.88 5.40 6.40
C ALA A 72 -6.79 4.71 7.46
N ARG A 73 -7.63 3.76 7.04
CA ARG A 73 -8.52 3.01 7.92
C ARG A 73 -7.98 1.67 8.38
N SER A 74 -6.95 1.13 7.74
CA SER A 74 -6.37 -0.18 8.06
C SER A 74 -5.87 -0.25 9.50
N ARG A 75 -5.80 -1.46 10.07
CA ARG A 75 -5.27 -1.66 11.42
C ARG A 75 -3.79 -1.30 11.50
N ALA A 76 -3.01 -1.78 10.55
CA ALA A 76 -1.59 -1.48 10.38
C ALA A 76 -1.32 -0.89 8.99
N LEU A 77 -0.29 -0.06 8.90
CA LEU A 77 0.19 0.50 7.63
C LEU A 77 1.66 0.13 7.46
N ILE A 78 1.98 -0.52 6.35
CA ILE A 78 3.35 -0.80 5.95
C ILE A 78 3.69 0.14 4.80
N VAL A 79 4.72 0.96 4.99
CA VAL A 79 5.29 1.82 3.96
C VAL A 79 6.75 1.38 3.79
N PRO A 80 7.06 0.56 2.76
CA PRO A 80 8.45 0.17 2.53
C PRO A 80 9.33 1.41 2.32
N PRO A 81 10.61 1.40 2.71
CA PRO A 81 11.54 2.46 2.33
C PRO A 81 11.73 2.44 0.80
N GLY A 82 11.83 3.60 0.17
CA GLY A 82 12.16 3.71 -1.24
C GLY A 82 11.02 3.44 -2.23
N VAL A 83 9.76 3.63 -1.83
CA VAL A 83 8.58 3.65 -2.73
C VAL A 83 8.23 5.06 -3.21
N GLY A 84 9.26 5.90 -3.41
CA GLY A 84 9.06 7.24 -3.96
C GLY A 84 8.61 7.19 -5.42
N ASN A 85 7.95 8.26 -5.87
CA ASN A 85 7.68 8.43 -7.30
C ASN A 85 9.02 8.63 -8.03
N PRO A 86 9.30 7.95 -9.16
CA PRO A 86 10.40 8.35 -10.03
C PRO A 86 10.29 9.85 -10.36
N PRO A 87 11.40 10.63 -10.34
CA PRO A 87 12.80 10.22 -10.17
C PRO A 87 13.26 10.07 -8.71
N ASN A 88 12.45 10.46 -7.73
CA ASN A 88 12.82 10.46 -6.31
C ASN A 88 12.49 9.13 -5.64
N VAL A 89 13.03 8.03 -6.18
CA VAL A 89 12.77 6.66 -5.68
C VAL A 89 13.17 6.51 -4.20
N HIS A 90 14.05 7.37 -3.69
CA HIS A 90 14.48 7.39 -2.30
C HIS A 90 13.53 8.14 -1.34
N ASP A 91 12.59 8.93 -1.86
CA ASP A 91 11.65 9.70 -1.05
C ASP A 91 10.46 8.84 -0.61
N THR A 92 9.81 9.20 0.50
CA THR A 92 8.51 8.61 0.85
C THR A 92 7.45 9.14 -0.10
N SER A 93 6.64 8.24 -0.69
CA SER A 93 5.55 8.63 -1.59
C SER A 93 4.63 9.68 -0.96
N ASN A 94 4.24 10.70 -1.73
CA ASN A 94 3.20 11.66 -1.33
C ASN A 94 1.88 10.96 -0.96
N LEU A 95 1.59 9.81 -1.58
CA LEU A 95 0.43 8.99 -1.19
C LEU A 95 0.60 8.46 0.24
N ALA A 96 1.79 7.94 0.57
CA ALA A 96 2.06 7.42 1.91
C ALA A 96 2.08 8.54 2.97
N LEU A 97 2.67 9.70 2.68
CA LEU A 97 2.65 10.86 3.58
C LEU A 97 1.22 11.32 3.87
N PHE A 98 0.38 11.44 2.84
CA PHE A 98 -1.02 11.79 3.03
C PHE A 98 -1.76 10.76 3.91
N VAL A 99 -1.56 9.47 3.67
CA VAL A 99 -2.17 8.41 4.49
C VAL A 99 -1.72 8.50 5.95
N LEU A 100 -0.44 8.72 6.20
CA LEU A 100 0.11 8.88 7.56
C LEU A 100 -0.54 10.07 8.28
N GLU A 101 -0.68 11.21 7.59
CA GLU A 101 -1.36 12.39 8.12
C GLU A 101 -2.83 12.10 8.48
N GLN A 102 -3.57 11.43 7.59
CA GLN A 102 -4.98 11.08 7.86
C GLN A 102 -5.12 10.13 9.06
N ARG A 103 -4.19 9.18 9.24
CA ARG A 103 -4.17 8.28 10.40
C ARG A 103 -3.91 9.07 11.68
N ASP A 104 -2.92 9.96 11.68
CA ASP A 104 -2.59 10.79 12.84
C ASP A 104 -3.76 11.68 13.27
N ILE A 105 -4.43 12.35 12.31
CA ILE A 105 -5.65 13.13 12.58
C ILE A 105 -6.73 12.27 13.25
N ARG A 106 -6.94 11.03 12.77
CA ARG A 106 -7.92 10.12 13.35
C ARG A 106 -7.55 9.67 14.76
N HIS A 107 -6.27 9.43 15.04
CA HIS A 107 -5.80 9.04 16.37
C HIS A 107 -5.93 10.19 17.37
N ARG A 108 -5.58 11.42 16.99
CA ARG A 108 -5.70 12.61 17.84
C ARG A 108 -7.15 12.98 18.18
N ARG A 109 -8.12 12.57 17.36
CA ARG A 109 -9.56 12.86 17.56
C ARG A 109 -10.29 11.83 18.43
N ARG A 110 -9.64 10.77 18.92
CA ARG A 110 -10.25 9.88 19.90
C ARG A 110 -10.19 10.53 21.29
N PRO A 111 -11.31 10.72 21.99
CA PRO A 111 -11.26 11.07 23.40
C PRO A 111 -10.59 9.92 24.18
N PRO A 112 -9.89 10.22 25.29
CA PRO A 112 -9.21 9.24 26.11
C PRO A 112 -10.16 8.13 26.61
#